data_AF-A0A0E2AR44-F1
#
_entry.id   AF-A0A0E2AR44-F1
#
_cell.length_a   1.000
_cell.length_b   1.000
_cell.length_c   1.000
_cell.angle_alpha   90.00
_cell.angle_beta   90.00
_cell.angle_gamma   90.00
#
_symmetry.space_group_name_H-M   'P 1'
#
loop_
_entity.id
_entity.type
_entity.pdbx_description
1 polymer ?
#
loop_
_entity_poly.entity_id
_entity_poly.type
_entity_poly.pdbx_seq_one_letter_code
_entity_poly.pdbx_strand_id
1 'polypeptide(L)'
;MKDNSFQAAIKSYLDERAKADELFAKAYNKENKSIDECCSYILGEAKKRGNAVAIFDAEVFGMAVHYYDEDNIKVEKIPANTGSSVSGLSASTVLTEEDKEKAREAALRRLEEEQYALLKKKPTRAKKEIIEVQQMSLF
;
A
#
# COMPACT_ATOMS: atom_id res chain seq x y z
N MET A 1 -8.99 0.39 -33.02
CA MET A 1 -9.95 1.05 -32.12
C MET A 1 -9.23 1.24 -30.80
N LYS A 2 -9.31 2.42 -30.16
CA LYS A 2 -8.87 2.54 -28.76
C LYS A 2 -9.97 1.88 -27.96
N ASP A 3 -9.71 0.69 -27.44
CA ASP A 3 -10.66 -0.02 -26.61
C ASP A 3 -10.74 0.74 -25.28
N ASN A 4 -11.66 1.71 -25.23
CA ASN A 4 -11.93 2.52 -24.04
C ASN A 4 -12.61 1.71 -22.93
N SER A 5 -12.62 0.38 -23.03
CA SER A 5 -13.23 -0.53 -22.06
C SER A 5 -12.58 -0.41 -20.69
N PHE A 6 -11.26 -0.31 -20.64
CA PHE A 6 -10.52 -0.11 -19.39
C PHE A 6 -10.90 1.23 -18.73
N GLN A 7 -10.82 2.32 -19.48
CA GLN A 7 -11.19 3.64 -18.99
C GLN A 7 -12.64 3.71 -18.51
N ALA A 8 -13.57 3.09 -19.26
CA ALA A 8 -14.97 3.03 -18.89
C ALA A 8 -15.20 2.22 -17.60
N ALA A 9 -14.48 1.11 -17.41
CA ALA A 9 -14.55 0.31 -16.19
C ALA A 9 -14.07 1.10 -14.97
N ILE A 10 -12.92 1.78 -15.08
CA ILE A 10 -12.40 2.66 -14.03
C ILE A 10 -13.40 3.76 -13.71
N LYS A 11 -13.93 4.43 -14.74
CA LYS A 11 -14.90 5.50 -14.56
C LYS A 11 -16.18 5.02 -13.84
N SER A 12 -16.76 3.90 -14.28
CA SER A 12 -17.97 3.35 -13.66
C SER A 12 -17.77 3.07 -12.17
N TYR A 13 -16.63 2.47 -11.82
CA TYR A 13 -16.29 2.18 -10.43
C TYR A 13 -16.14 3.46 -9.58
N LEU A 14 -15.43 4.46 -10.11
CA LEU A 14 -15.23 5.74 -9.42
C LEU A 14 -16.55 6.52 -9.27
N ASP A 15 -17.43 6.48 -10.27
CA ASP A 15 -18.75 7.10 -10.22
C ASP A 15 -19.64 6.45 -9.14
N GLU A 16 -19.61 5.12 -9.01
CA GLU A 16 -20.29 4.40 -7.93
C GLU A 16 -19.72 4.76 -6.56
N ARG A 17 -18.39 4.86 -6.46
CA ARG A 17 -17.71 5.26 -5.23
C ARG A 17 -18.06 6.68 -4.81
N ALA A 18 -18.08 7.62 -5.75
CA ALA A 18 -18.47 9.01 -5.51
C ALA A 18 -19.94 9.14 -5.08
N LYS A 19 -20.82 8.23 -5.50
CA LYS A 19 -22.21 8.19 -5.00
C LYS A 19 -22.29 7.68 -3.56
N ALA A 20 -21.43 6.73 -3.20
CA ALA A 20 -21.42 6.14 -1.87
C ALA A 20 -20.64 6.97 -0.84
N ASP A 21 -19.62 7.72 -1.28
CA ASP A 21 -18.71 8.49 -0.44
C ASP A 21 -18.68 9.96 -0.89
N GLU A 22 -19.30 10.84 -0.09
CA GLU A 22 -19.36 12.27 -0.36
C GLU A 22 -18.00 12.98 -0.27
N LEU A 23 -17.07 12.49 0.57
CA LEU A 23 -15.74 13.05 0.67
C LEU A 23 -14.95 12.73 -0.60
N PHE A 24 -15.09 11.49 -1.09
CA PHE A 24 -14.53 11.09 -2.37
C PHE A 24 -15.13 11.88 -3.52
N ALA A 25 -16.45 12.15 -3.52
CA ALA A 25 -17.10 12.96 -4.55
C ALA A 25 -16.49 14.37 -4.67
N LYS A 26 -16.12 14.99 -3.55
CA LYS A 26 -15.44 16.31 -3.55
C LYS A 26 -14.06 16.22 -4.20
N ALA A 27 -13.31 15.14 -3.94
CA ALA A 27 -12.01 14.92 -4.56
C ALA A 27 -12.12 14.58 -6.05
N TYR A 28 -13.13 13.80 -6.43
CA TYR A 28 -13.40 13.38 -7.80
C TYR A 28 -13.80 14.54 -8.72
N ASN A 29 -14.53 15.53 -8.20
CA ASN A 29 -14.95 16.73 -8.94
C ASN A 29 -13.85 17.82 -9.06
N LYS A 30 -12.63 17.57 -8.58
CA LYS A 30 -11.52 18.54 -8.72
C LYS A 30 -11.09 18.64 -10.19
N GLU A 31 -11.02 19.85 -10.73
CA GLU A 31 -10.60 20.09 -12.13
C GLU A 31 -9.16 19.62 -12.44
N ASN A 32 -8.31 19.48 -11.41
CA ASN A 32 -6.93 19.01 -11.55
C ASN A 32 -6.80 17.48 -11.64
N LYS A 33 -7.90 16.73 -11.70
CA LYS A 33 -7.89 15.27 -11.76
C LYS A 33 -8.63 14.80 -13.00
N SER A 34 -7.95 14.01 -13.84
CA SER A 34 -8.54 13.43 -15.06
C SER A 34 -8.51 11.90 -15.02
N ILE A 35 -9.56 11.28 -15.54
CA ILE A 35 -9.65 9.83 -15.68
C ILE A 35 -8.52 9.30 -16.58
N ASP A 36 -8.11 10.07 -17.60
CA ASP A 36 -7.02 9.69 -18.50
C ASP A 36 -5.67 9.63 -17.77
N GLU A 37 -5.45 10.56 -16.84
CA GLU A 37 -4.25 10.60 -16.01
C GLU A 37 -4.26 9.50 -14.96
N CYS A 38 -5.43 9.19 -14.38
CA CYS A 38 -5.62 8.02 -13.51
C CYS A 38 -5.26 6.72 -14.26
N CYS A 39 -5.77 6.53 -15.47
CA CYS A 39 -5.44 5.37 -16.29
C CYS A 39 -3.93 5.30 -16.61
N SER A 40 -3.34 6.45 -16.95
CA SER A 40 -1.90 6.55 -17.23
C SER A 40 -1.04 6.21 -16.01
N TYR A 41 -1.45 6.66 -14.82
CA TYR A 41 -0.81 6.33 -13.55
C TYR A 41 -0.85 4.82 -13.29
N ILE A 42 -2.02 4.20 -13.42
CA ILE A 42 -2.18 2.76 -13.20
C ILE A 42 -1.30 1.94 -14.15
N LEU A 43 -1.31 2.29 -15.44
CA LEU A 43 -0.46 1.63 -16.44
C LEU A 43 1.04 1.88 -16.19
N GLY A 44 1.41 3.06 -15.72
CA GLY A 44 2.79 3.40 -15.36
C GLY A 44 3.30 2.57 -14.18
N GLU A 45 2.50 2.46 -13.12
CA GLU A 45 2.80 1.61 -11.97
C GLU A 45 2.87 0.12 -12.35
N ALA A 46 1.95 -0.36 -13.19
CA ALA A 46 2.01 -1.72 -13.73
C ALA A 46 3.32 -1.97 -14.51
N LYS A 47 3.73 -1.01 -15.34
CA LYS A 47 4.95 -1.09 -16.14
C LYS A 47 6.23 -1.11 -15.28
N LYS A 48 6.25 -0.40 -14.13
CA LYS A 48 7.38 -0.45 -13.19
C LYS A 48 7.61 -1.85 -12.61
N ARG A 49 6.55 -2.65 -12.49
CA ARG A 49 6.61 -4.02 -11.96
C ARG A 49 7.11 -5.04 -12.98
N GLY A 50 7.06 -4.72 -14.28
CA GLY A 50 7.61 -5.56 -15.34
C GLY A 50 6.93 -5.38 -16.69
N ASN A 51 7.41 -6.10 -17.71
CA ASN A 51 6.85 -6.04 -19.06
C ASN A 51 5.48 -6.72 -19.20
N ALA A 52 5.16 -7.69 -18.34
CA ALA A 52 3.88 -8.37 -18.29
C ALA A 52 3.56 -8.66 -16.84
N VAL A 53 2.49 -8.04 -16.33
CA VAL A 53 2.06 -8.15 -14.93
C VAL A 53 0.56 -8.40 -14.93
N ALA A 54 0.14 -9.49 -14.30
CA ALA A 54 -1.27 -9.72 -14.01
C ALA A 54 -1.62 -8.94 -12.74
N ILE A 55 -2.56 -8.01 -12.85
CA ILE A 55 -3.06 -7.21 -11.73
C ILE A 55 -4.55 -7.53 -11.60
N PHE A 56 -4.99 -7.77 -10.37
CA PHE A 56 -6.41 -8.00 -10.08
C PHE A 56 -7.20 -6.70 -10.18
N ASP A 57 -8.45 -6.78 -10.66
CA ASP A 57 -9.34 -5.62 -10.80
C ASP A 57 -9.46 -4.82 -9.50
N ALA A 58 -9.53 -5.49 -8.35
CA ALA A 58 -9.58 -4.83 -7.04
C ALA A 58 -8.35 -3.97 -6.75
N GLU A 59 -7.15 -4.40 -7.18
CA GLU A 59 -5.92 -3.63 -7.00
C GLU A 59 -5.91 -2.43 -7.95
N VAL A 60 -6.31 -2.62 -9.20
CA VAL A 60 -6.48 -1.54 -10.19
C VAL A 60 -7.45 -0.47 -9.67
N PHE A 61 -8.59 -0.87 -9.12
CA PHE A 61 -9.57 0.03 -8.53
C PHE A 61 -9.06 0.71 -7.26
N GLY A 62 -8.29 0.01 -6.42
CA GLY A 62 -7.61 0.59 -5.26
C GLY A 62 -6.62 1.68 -5.66
N MET A 63 -5.83 1.44 -6.71
CA MET A 63 -4.90 2.43 -7.27
C MET A 63 -5.65 3.64 -7.84
N ALA A 64 -6.80 3.43 -8.47
CA ALA A 64 -7.65 4.52 -8.96
C ALA A 64 -8.17 5.40 -7.81
N VAL A 65 -8.63 4.80 -6.71
CA VAL A 65 -9.10 5.55 -5.53
C VAL A 65 -7.96 6.35 -4.91
N HIS A 66 -6.80 5.71 -4.70
CA HIS A 66 -5.61 6.39 -4.17
C HIS A 66 -5.18 7.59 -5.02
N TYR A 67 -5.33 7.51 -6.34
CA TYR A 67 -5.05 8.63 -7.23
C TYR A 67 -5.89 9.88 -6.93
N TYR A 68 -7.15 9.74 -6.50
CA TYR A 68 -8.02 10.86 -6.18
C TYR A 68 -7.90 11.31 -4.71
N ASP A 69 -7.61 10.39 -3.80
CA ASP A 69 -7.42 10.71 -2.38
C ASP A 69 -6.08 11.42 -2.11
N GLU A 70 -5.02 11.09 -2.87
CA GLU A 70 -3.73 11.74 -2.73
C GLU A 70 -3.60 12.95 -3.67
N ASP A 71 -3.56 14.15 -3.09
CA ASP A 71 -3.42 15.41 -3.83
C ASP A 71 -2.03 15.61 -4.47
N ASN A 72 -1.01 14.79 -4.12
CA ASN A 72 0.39 14.96 -4.55
C ASN A 72 0.99 13.78 -5.33
N ILE A 73 0.18 12.91 -5.96
CA ILE A 73 0.73 11.87 -6.83
C ILE A 73 1.37 12.52 -8.08
N LYS A 74 2.70 12.43 -8.19
CA LYS A 74 3.44 12.77 -9.40
C LYS A 74 3.15 11.72 -10.47
N VAL A 75 2.23 12.03 -11.39
CA VAL A 75 2.06 11.25 -12.62
C VAL A 75 3.25 11.54 -13.52
N GLU A 76 4.25 10.65 -13.50
CA GLU A 76 5.30 10.68 -14.52
C GLU A 76 4.66 10.32 -15.86
N LYS A 77 4.35 11.34 -16.67
CA LYS A 77 3.85 11.14 -18.03
C LYS A 77 4.86 10.30 -18.81
N ILE A 78 4.45 9.08 -19.14
CA ILE A 78 5.23 8.20 -20.00
C ILE A 78 5.31 8.90 -21.38
N PRO A 79 6.50 9.24 -21.90
CA PRO A 79 6.60 9.97 -23.15
C PRO A 79 6.02 9.14 -24.30
N ALA A 80 5.11 9.75 -25.07
CA ALA A 80 4.32 9.12 -26.14
C ALA A 80 5.14 8.63 -27.36
N ASN A 81 6.48 8.71 -27.32
CA ASN A 81 7.37 8.37 -28.43
C ASN A 81 8.40 7.29 -28.04
N THR A 82 7.97 6.21 -27.40
CA THR A 82 8.77 4.98 -27.37
C THR A 82 8.22 4.02 -28.41
N GLY A 83 8.54 4.33 -29.67
CA GLY A 83 8.51 3.34 -30.73
C GLY A 83 9.38 2.16 -30.33
N SER A 84 8.89 0.96 -30.64
CA SER A 84 9.63 -0.29 -30.53
C SER A 84 11.01 -0.14 -31.18
N SER A 85 12.07 -0.08 -30.39
CA SER A 85 13.41 -0.48 -30.83
C SER A 85 14.21 -0.98 -29.64
N VAL A 86 14.54 -2.26 -29.74
CA VAL A 86 15.40 -3.02 -28.85
C VAL A 86 16.83 -2.54 -29.10
N SER A 87 17.53 -2.04 -28.08
CA SER A 87 19.00 -2.10 -27.99
C SER A 87 19.47 -1.63 -26.62
N GLY A 88 19.92 -2.61 -25.83
CA GLY A 88 20.96 -2.47 -24.81
C GLY A 88 20.78 -1.38 -23.76
N LEU A 89 20.22 -1.75 -22.60
CA LEU A 89 20.99 -1.67 -21.36
C LEU A 89 20.39 -2.66 -20.37
N SER A 90 21.12 -3.75 -20.17
CA SER A 90 20.99 -4.59 -19.00
C SER A 90 21.24 -3.73 -17.76
N ALA A 91 20.19 -3.16 -17.20
CA ALA A 91 20.11 -2.92 -15.77
C ALA A 91 19.02 -3.85 -15.25
N SER A 92 19.37 -5.14 -15.23
CA SER A 92 18.84 -6.04 -14.22
C SER A 92 19.16 -5.37 -12.88
N THR A 93 18.23 -4.58 -12.36
CA THR A 93 18.16 -4.39 -10.92
C THR A 93 17.62 -5.70 -10.38
N VAL A 94 18.54 -6.67 -10.30
CA VAL A 94 18.56 -7.60 -9.19
C VAL A 94 18.49 -6.72 -7.95
N LEU A 95 17.27 -6.41 -7.49
CA LEU A 95 17.06 -6.10 -6.08
C LEU A 95 17.28 -7.44 -5.40
N THR A 96 18.56 -7.71 -5.11
CA THR A 96 19.05 -8.84 -4.35
C THR A 96 18.12 -9.02 -3.15
N GLU A 97 17.54 -10.21 -3.02
CA GLU A 97 16.57 -10.55 -1.96
C GLU A 97 17.12 -10.26 -0.55
N GLU A 98 18.45 -10.20 -0.41
CA GLU A 98 19.19 -9.82 0.79
C GLU A 98 18.77 -8.47 1.40
N ASP A 99 18.49 -7.43 0.60
CA ASP A 99 18.20 -6.09 1.17
C ASP A 99 16.76 -6.00 1.72
N LYS A 100 15.82 -6.75 1.14
CA LYS A 100 14.42 -6.80 1.60
C LYS A 100 14.28 -7.62 2.89
N GLU A 101 15.06 -8.69 3.03
CA GLU A 101 15.05 -9.54 4.22
C GLU A 101 15.72 -8.83 5.41
N LYS A 102 16.85 -8.13 5.17
CA LYS A 102 17.54 -7.35 6.20
C LYS A 102 16.68 -6.22 6.78
N ALA A 103 15.84 -5.58 5.95
CA ALA A 103 14.90 -4.56 6.43
C ALA A 103 13.79 -5.16 7.32
N ARG A 104 13.31 -6.37 7.01
CA ARG A 104 12.31 -7.09 7.82
C ARG A 104 12.90 -7.59 9.14
N GLU A 105 14.10 -8.17 9.09
CA GLU A 105 14.78 -8.69 10.28
C GLU A 105 15.17 -7.55 11.25
N ALA A 106 15.63 -6.41 10.73
CA ALA A 106 15.93 -5.25 11.57
C ALA A 106 14.68 -4.68 12.29
N ALA A 107 13.51 -4.74 11.66
CA ALA A 107 12.25 -4.34 12.27
C ALA A 107 11.82 -5.32 13.38
N LEU A 108 11.94 -6.62 13.14
CA LEU A 108 11.64 -7.66 14.14
C LEU A 108 12.59 -7.58 15.34
N ARG A 109 13.90 -7.45 15.11
CA ARG A 109 14.89 -7.40 16.17
C ARG A 109 14.73 -6.20 17.10
N ARG A 110 14.37 -5.02 16.56
CA ARG A 110 14.06 -3.85 17.41
C ARG A 110 12.85 -4.12 18.31
N LEU A 111 11.82 -4.76 17.78
CA LEU A 111 10.62 -5.09 18.52
C LEU A 111 10.93 -6.11 19.63
N GLU A 112 11.74 -7.12 19.35
CA GLU A 112 12.19 -8.11 20.35
C GLU A 112 13.07 -7.50 21.44
N GLU A 113 14.00 -6.61 21.09
CA GLU A 113 14.86 -5.92 22.06
C GLU A 113 14.05 -5.01 22.99
N GLU A 114 13.02 -4.32 22.47
CA GLU A 114 12.08 -3.53 23.28
C GLU A 114 11.27 -4.40 24.26
N GLN A 115 10.72 -5.51 23.78
CA GLN A 115 9.99 -6.48 24.62
C GLN A 115 10.90 -7.09 25.70
N TYR A 116 12.12 -7.48 25.33
CA TYR A 116 13.08 -8.05 26.27
C TYR A 116 13.55 -7.03 27.32
N ALA A 117 13.73 -5.77 26.94
CA ALA A 117 14.04 -4.68 27.87
C ALA A 117 12.88 -4.43 28.85
N LEU A 118 11.62 -4.53 28.41
CA LEU A 118 10.45 -4.45 29.29
C LEU A 118 10.38 -5.62 30.27
N LEU A 119 10.68 -6.85 29.83
CA LEU A 119 10.71 -8.03 30.70
C LEU A 119 11.89 -8.03 31.68
N LYS A 120 13.05 -7.49 31.29
CA LYS A 120 14.22 -7.35 32.19
C LYS A 120 14.08 -6.22 33.21
N LYS A 121 13.16 -5.27 33.00
CA LYS A 121 12.82 -4.29 34.04
C LYS A 121 12.11 -5.03 35.16
N LYS A 122 12.86 -5.34 36.24
CA LYS A 122 12.32 -5.90 37.48
C LYS A 122 11.12 -5.06 37.91
N PRO A 123 9.97 -5.66 38.26
CA PRO A 123 8.91 -4.92 38.94
C PRO A 123 9.49 -4.44 40.28
N THR A 124 9.69 -3.13 40.41
CA THR A 124 9.86 -2.52 41.73
C THR A 124 8.57 -2.81 42.50
N ARG A 125 8.69 -3.75 43.44
CA ARG A 125 7.66 -4.30 44.31
C ARG A 125 6.78 -3.18 44.89
N ALA A 126 5.67 -2.87 44.21
CA ALA A 126 4.55 -2.17 44.79
C ALA A 126 3.85 -3.15 45.74
N LYS A 127 3.75 -2.74 47.00
CA LYS A 127 3.20 -3.48 48.13
C LYS A 127 1.82 -4.07 47.79
N LYS A 128 1.67 -5.38 47.96
CA LYS A 128 0.39 -6.03 48.27
C LYS A 128 0.67 -7.10 49.33
N GLU A 129 0.51 -6.73 50.58
CA GLU A 129 0.17 -7.69 51.63
C GLU A 129 -1.22 -8.23 51.28
N ILE A 130 -1.29 -9.48 50.83
CA ILE A 130 -2.52 -10.27 50.81
C ILE A 130 -2.27 -11.34 51.85
N ILE A 131 -2.64 -11.02 53.08
CA ILE A 131 -2.70 -11.99 54.18
C ILE A 131 -3.95 -12.83 53.93
N GLU A 132 -3.70 -14.13 53.70
CA GLU A 132 -4.52 -15.25 54.12
C GLU A 132 -5.92 -15.40 53.49
N VAL A 133 -5.95 -16.07 52.34
CA VAL A 133 -7.13 -16.79 51.87
C VAL A 133 -7.33 -17.98 52.81
N GLN A 134 -8.19 -17.82 53.82
CA GLN A 134 -8.75 -18.94 54.57
C GLN A 134 -9.66 -19.74 53.62
N GLN A 135 -9.08 -20.73 52.93
CA GLN A 135 -9.83 -21.69 52.15
C GLN A 135 -10.71 -22.52 53.09
N MET A 136 -12.01 -22.28 52.99
CA MET A 136 -13.06 -23.16 53.52
C MET A 136 -13.12 -24.45 52.67
N SER A 137 -13.47 -25.57 53.32
CA SER A 137 -13.87 -26.88 52.77
C SER A 137 -12.71 -27.85 52.50
N LEU A 138 -12.75 -29.16 52.78
CA LEU A 138 -13.83 -30.13 53.06
C LEU A 138 -13.17 -31.33 53.79
N PHE A 139 -13.95 -32.10 54.56
CA PHE A 139 -13.62 -33.27 55.41
C PHE A 139 -13.48 -32.99 56.91
#